data_AF-A0A6P0NVI5-F1
#
_entry.id   AF-A0A6P0NVI5-F1
#
_cell.length_a   1.000
_cell.length_b   1.000
_cell.length_c   1.000
_cell.angle_alpha   90.00
_cell.angle_beta   90.00
_cell.angle_gamma   90.00
#
_symmetry.space_group_name_H-M   'P 1'
#
loop_
_entity.id
_entity.type
_entity.pdbx_description
1 polymer ?
#
loop_
_entity_poly.entity_id
_entity_poly.type
_entity_poly.pdbx_seq_one_letter_code
_entity_poly.pdbx_strand_id
1 'polypeptide(L)'
;MKARFKYRIYPTPGQKYRLAKLFGCVRVVWNDSLACCQEKYKLGKNQPTNSELQKQFITQSKKTKDREWLSEVSAIPLQQSLNDLNQAYQNFFQSTKGKRKGKPVKPPKFKSRKSRQTARFTKGGFKVGQHKVYLAKIGKLKIVWSRELPATPSSVTVIKDSANRYFLSFVVEIQPEILPETDNSVGIDLGIST
;
A
#
# COMPACT_ATOMS: atom_id res chain seq x y z
N MET A 1 3.19 17.39 -8.91
CA MET A 1 3.52 16.64 -7.67
C MET A 1 2.48 15.54 -7.42
N LYS A 2 2.83 14.41 -6.76
CA LYS A 2 1.84 13.41 -6.32
C LYS A 2 1.35 13.72 -4.91
N ALA A 3 0.04 13.79 -4.71
CA ALA A 3 -0.61 14.00 -3.43
C ALA A 3 -1.52 12.84 -3.03
N ARG A 4 -1.80 12.69 -1.73
CA ARG A 4 -2.70 11.67 -1.20
C ARG A 4 -3.95 12.28 -0.58
N PHE A 5 -5.12 11.85 -1.02
CA PHE A 5 -6.41 12.26 -0.50
C PHE A 5 -7.08 11.07 0.19
N LYS A 6 -7.47 11.22 1.46
CA LYS A 6 -8.00 10.14 2.29
C LYS A 6 -9.45 10.43 2.68
N TYR A 7 -10.32 9.47 2.42
CA TYR A 7 -11.76 9.59 2.64
C TYR A 7 -12.31 8.43 3.45
N ARG A 8 -13.39 8.69 4.19
CA ARG A 8 -14.10 7.69 4.98
C ARG A 8 -14.98 6.83 4.07
N ILE A 9 -14.98 5.53 4.32
CA ILE A 9 -15.94 4.61 3.70
C ILE A 9 -16.68 3.79 4.76
N TYR A 10 -17.87 3.33 4.40
CA TYR A 10 -18.74 2.51 5.25
C TYR A 10 -19.10 1.20 4.52
N PRO A 11 -18.22 0.18 4.58
CA PRO A 11 -18.48 -1.09 3.93
C PRO A 11 -19.62 -1.84 4.63
N THR A 12 -20.46 -2.52 3.85
CA THR A 12 -21.48 -3.44 4.37
C THR A 12 -20.83 -4.67 5.03
N PRO A 13 -21.54 -5.47 5.84
CA PRO A 13 -20.98 -6.68 6.45
C PRO A 13 -20.30 -7.63 5.44
N GLY A 14 -20.94 -7.90 4.30
CA GLY A 14 -20.36 -8.71 3.22
C GLY A 14 -19.09 -8.09 2.61
N GLN A 15 -19.04 -6.77 2.47
CA GLN A 15 -17.83 -6.08 2.01
C GLN A 15 -16.71 -6.14 3.04
N LYS A 16 -17.02 -5.99 4.35
CA LYS A 16 -16.03 -6.16 5.43
C LYS A 16 -15.41 -7.55 5.42
N TYR A 17 -16.21 -8.59 5.16
CA TYR A 17 -15.73 -9.97 5.01
C TYR A 17 -14.75 -10.12 3.84
N ARG A 18 -15.12 -9.63 2.64
CA ARG A 18 -14.23 -9.66 1.47
C ARG A 18 -12.95 -8.84 1.67
N LEU A 19 -13.06 -7.68 2.32
CA LEU A 19 -11.89 -6.87 2.69
C LEU A 19 -10.98 -7.59 3.69
N ALA A 20 -11.55 -8.30 4.67
CA ALA A 20 -10.77 -9.09 5.62
C ALA A 20 -10.00 -10.23 4.94
N LYS A 21 -10.63 -10.93 3.97
CA LYS A 21 -9.94 -11.91 3.11
C LYS A 21 -8.80 -11.26 2.33
N LEU A 22 -9.07 -10.13 1.67
CA LEU A 22 -8.08 -9.38 0.91
C LEU A 22 -6.88 -8.98 1.76
N PHE A 23 -7.09 -8.38 2.94
CA PHE A 23 -5.99 -8.02 3.82
C PHE A 23 -5.21 -9.23 4.31
N GLY A 24 -5.89 -10.35 4.58
CA GLY A 24 -5.25 -11.63 4.90
C GLY A 24 -4.32 -12.10 3.78
N CYS A 25 -4.80 -12.13 2.54
CA CYS A 25 -4.01 -12.52 1.36
C CYS A 25 -2.80 -11.61 1.16
N VAL A 26 -2.99 -10.29 1.21
CA VAL A 26 -1.91 -9.29 1.07
C VAL A 26 -0.84 -9.47 2.15
N ARG A 27 -1.26 -9.77 3.39
CA ARG A 27 -0.36 -10.03 4.51
C ARG A 27 0.46 -11.31 4.29
N VAL A 28 -0.19 -12.40 3.89
CA VAL A 28 0.49 -13.69 3.66
C VAL A 28 1.49 -13.57 2.52
N VAL A 29 1.11 -13.00 1.38
CA VAL A 29 2.03 -12.79 0.25
C VAL A 29 3.25 -11.95 0.66
N TRP A 30 3.04 -10.88 1.45
CA TRP A 30 4.15 -10.10 1.99
C TRP A 30 5.05 -10.91 2.91
N ASN A 31 4.47 -11.61 3.89
CA ASN A 31 5.22 -12.29 4.93
C ASN A 31 5.99 -13.48 4.35
N ASP A 32 5.37 -14.29 3.50
CA ASP A 32 6.02 -15.44 2.87
C ASP A 32 7.19 -15.00 1.98
N SER A 33 7.01 -13.92 1.20
CA SER A 33 8.09 -13.36 0.39
C SER A 33 9.20 -12.72 1.22
N LEU A 34 8.87 -12.03 2.31
CA LEU A 34 9.86 -11.48 3.23
C LEU A 34 10.69 -12.59 3.89
N ALA A 35 10.04 -13.68 4.31
CA ALA A 35 10.72 -14.84 4.89
C ALA A 35 11.71 -15.45 3.88
N CYS A 36 11.29 -15.65 2.63
CA CYS A 36 12.16 -16.14 1.57
C CYS A 36 13.36 -15.22 1.33
N CYS A 37 13.16 -13.90 1.24
CA CYS A 37 14.25 -12.94 1.09
C CYS A 37 15.24 -13.01 2.28
N GLN A 38 14.72 -13.11 3.51
CA GLN A 38 15.56 -13.22 4.70
C GLN A 38 16.35 -14.53 4.73
N GLU A 39 15.75 -15.64 4.32
CA GLU A 39 16.42 -16.94 4.23
C GLU A 39 17.53 -16.94 3.18
N LYS A 40 17.25 -16.44 1.96
CA LYS A 40 18.27 -16.31 0.92
C LYS A 40 19.45 -15.47 1.38
N TYR A 41 19.19 -14.37 2.07
CA TYR A 41 20.23 -13.52 2.64
C TYR A 41 21.07 -14.27 3.68
N LYS A 42 20.47 -15.02 4.61
CA LYS A 42 21.18 -15.85 5.60
C LYS A 42 22.08 -16.89 4.94
N LEU A 43 21.66 -17.43 3.80
CA LEU A 43 22.43 -18.39 3.00
C LEU A 43 23.49 -17.74 2.08
N GLY A 44 23.70 -16.42 2.18
CA GLY A 44 24.63 -15.69 1.31
C GLY A 44 24.21 -15.62 -0.16
N LYS A 45 22.93 -15.92 -0.47
CA LYS A 45 22.39 -15.92 -1.83
C LYS A 45 21.82 -14.55 -2.19
N ASN A 46 21.78 -14.26 -3.49
CA ASN A 46 21.16 -13.06 -4.02
C ASN A 46 19.67 -12.98 -3.67
N GLN A 47 19.19 -11.75 -3.49
CA GLN A 47 17.78 -11.49 -3.27
C GLN A 47 16.97 -11.90 -4.51
N PRO A 48 15.85 -12.64 -4.34
CA PRO A 48 14.96 -12.96 -5.45
C PRO A 48 14.42 -11.69 -6.11
N THR A 49 14.31 -11.72 -7.44
CA THR A 49 13.65 -10.67 -8.21
C THR A 49 12.15 -10.63 -7.90
N ASN A 50 11.54 -9.46 -8.13
CA ASN A 50 10.10 -9.30 -7.93
C ASN A 50 9.26 -10.25 -8.81
N SER A 51 9.74 -10.58 -10.01
CA SER A 51 9.08 -11.55 -10.91
C SER A 51 9.14 -12.98 -10.36
N GLU A 52 10.28 -13.39 -9.81
CA GLU A 52 10.40 -14.70 -9.15
C GLU A 52 9.47 -14.81 -7.94
N LEU A 53 9.42 -13.75 -7.10
CA LEU A 53 8.51 -13.69 -5.96
C LEU A 53 7.04 -13.76 -6.40
N GLN A 54 6.64 -13.04 -7.46
CA GLN A 54 5.28 -13.11 -8.00
C GLN A 54 4.95 -14.52 -8.50
N LYS A 55 5.86 -15.14 -9.25
CA LYS A 55 5.69 -16.51 -9.74
C LYS A 55 5.50 -17.48 -8.59
N GLN A 56 6.37 -17.43 -7.58
CA GLN A 56 6.36 -18.35 -6.45
C GLN A 56 5.16 -18.12 -5.51
N PHE A 57 4.99 -16.91 -5.00
CA PHE A 57 4.07 -16.60 -3.89
C PHE A 57 2.68 -16.12 -4.33
N ILE A 58 2.44 -15.97 -5.64
CA ILE A 58 1.11 -15.68 -6.19
C ILE A 58 0.74 -16.77 -7.18
N THR A 59 1.48 -16.92 -8.29
CA THR A 59 1.04 -17.79 -9.40
C THR A 59 1.07 -19.27 -9.03
N GLN A 60 2.15 -19.76 -8.42
CA GLN A 60 2.26 -21.16 -8.01
C GLN A 60 1.50 -21.43 -6.71
N SER A 61 1.57 -20.54 -5.72
CA SER A 61 0.80 -20.70 -4.47
C SER A 61 -0.71 -20.83 -4.73
N LYS A 62 -1.29 -20.08 -5.67
CA LYS A 62 -2.71 -20.22 -6.00
C LYS A 62 -3.14 -21.61 -6.50
N LYS A 63 -2.18 -22.43 -6.94
CA LYS A 63 -2.43 -23.80 -7.43
C LYS A 63 -2.32 -24.86 -6.34
N THR A 64 -1.85 -24.51 -5.14
CA THR A 64 -1.73 -25.47 -4.03
C THR A 64 -2.98 -25.45 -3.16
N LYS A 65 -3.38 -26.60 -2.61
CA LYS A 65 -4.56 -26.70 -1.73
C LYS A 65 -4.48 -25.75 -0.53
N ASP A 66 -3.29 -25.59 0.06
CA ASP A 66 -3.10 -24.74 1.25
C ASP A 66 -3.22 -23.23 0.97
N ARG A 67 -3.13 -22.82 -0.31
CA ARG A 67 -3.05 -21.41 -0.73
C ARG A 67 -4.00 -21.05 -1.87
N GLU A 68 -4.93 -21.92 -2.25
CA GLU A 68 -5.92 -21.69 -3.32
C GLU A 68 -6.81 -20.47 -3.06
N TRP A 69 -7.07 -20.17 -1.79
CA TRP A 69 -7.86 -19.01 -1.34
C TRP A 69 -7.26 -17.65 -1.74
N LEU A 70 -5.98 -17.60 -2.16
CA LEU A 70 -5.39 -16.42 -2.79
C LEU A 70 -6.08 -16.05 -4.12
N SER A 71 -6.78 -17.00 -4.75
CA SER A 71 -7.54 -16.80 -5.99
C SER A 71 -8.90 -16.13 -5.76
N GLU A 72 -9.39 -16.09 -4.52
CA GLU A 72 -10.68 -15.48 -4.18
C GLU A 72 -10.63 -13.94 -4.24
N VAL A 73 -9.44 -13.35 -4.19
CA VAL A 73 -9.22 -11.90 -4.13
C VAL A 73 -8.60 -11.38 -5.43
N SER A 74 -8.67 -10.07 -5.65
CA SER A 74 -7.99 -9.45 -6.79
C SER A 74 -6.48 -9.68 -6.71
N ALA A 75 -5.86 -10.06 -7.83
CA ALA A 75 -4.40 -10.23 -7.91
C ALA A 75 -3.64 -8.90 -7.79
N ILE A 76 -4.27 -7.77 -8.14
CA ILE A 76 -3.64 -6.45 -8.17
C ILE A 76 -3.05 -6.10 -6.79
N PRO A 77 -3.81 -6.13 -5.66
CA PRO A 77 -3.21 -5.89 -4.36
C PRO A 77 -2.13 -6.88 -3.92
N LEU A 78 -2.17 -8.14 -4.39
CA LEU A 78 -1.13 -9.13 -4.08
C LEU A 78 0.18 -8.74 -4.75
N GLN A 79 0.13 -8.41 -6.04
CA GLN A 79 1.28 -7.92 -6.81
C GLN A 79 1.83 -6.62 -6.24
N GLN A 80 0.95 -5.68 -5.86
CA GLN A 80 1.36 -4.43 -5.21
C GLN A 80 2.02 -4.67 -3.84
N SER A 81 1.63 -5.72 -3.11
CA SER A 81 2.31 -6.11 -1.86
C SER A 81 3.78 -6.46 -2.11
N LEU A 82 4.09 -7.16 -3.19
CA LEU A 82 5.47 -7.50 -3.57
C LEU A 82 6.25 -6.30 -4.09
N ASN A 83 5.62 -5.44 -4.90
CA ASN A 83 6.22 -4.17 -5.32
C ASN A 83 6.59 -3.29 -4.13
N ASP A 84 5.72 -3.24 -3.11
CA ASP A 84 5.97 -2.51 -1.87
C ASP A 84 7.13 -3.11 -1.09
N LEU A 85 7.28 -4.43 -1.07
CA LEU A 85 8.38 -5.11 -0.41
C LEU A 85 9.71 -4.81 -1.12
N ASN A 86 9.71 -4.89 -2.45
CA ASN A 86 10.86 -4.53 -3.27
C ASN A 86 11.29 -3.07 -3.02
N GLN A 87 10.33 -2.14 -3.05
CA GLN A 87 10.60 -0.73 -2.75
C GLN A 87 11.13 -0.53 -1.32
N ALA A 88 10.61 -1.28 -0.33
CA ALA A 88 11.09 -1.21 1.04
C ALA A 88 12.56 -1.63 1.16
N TYR A 89 12.97 -2.70 0.49
CA TYR A 89 14.37 -3.12 0.42
C TYR A 89 15.25 -2.09 -0.31
N GLN A 90 14.81 -1.57 -1.47
CA GLN A 90 15.54 -0.52 -2.18
C GLN A 90 15.76 0.71 -1.29
N ASN A 91 14.73 1.15 -0.57
CA ASN A 91 14.84 2.28 0.36
C ASN A 91 15.80 1.98 1.51
N PHE A 92 15.78 0.76 2.05
CA PHE A 92 16.70 0.31 3.10
C PHE A 92 18.15 0.36 2.60
N PHE A 93 18.47 -0.25 1.46
CA PHE A 93 19.83 -0.27 0.91
C PHE A 93 20.33 1.10 0.45
N GLN A 94 19.47 1.96 -0.09
CA GLN A 94 19.85 3.34 -0.40
C GLN A 94 20.15 4.13 0.89
N SER A 95 19.39 3.86 1.96
CA SER A 95 19.62 4.48 3.26
C SER A 95 20.94 4.04 3.89
N THR A 96 21.31 2.76 3.82
CA THR A 96 22.59 2.28 4.36
C THR A 96 23.79 2.83 3.59
N LYS A 97 23.61 3.16 2.31
CA LYS A 97 24.64 3.76 1.45
C LYS A 97 24.67 5.29 1.49
N GLY A 98 23.88 5.94 2.35
CA GLY A 98 23.80 7.40 2.44
C GLY A 98 23.20 8.10 1.21
N LYS A 99 22.62 7.35 0.26
CA LYS A 99 22.06 7.91 -0.99
C LYS A 99 20.66 8.50 -0.84
N ARG A 100 20.01 8.27 0.30
CA ARG A 100 18.65 8.73 0.59
C ARG A 100 18.71 9.87 1.62
N LYS A 101 18.10 11.01 1.29
CA LYS A 101 17.90 12.12 2.23
C LYS A 101 16.92 11.73 3.35
N GLY A 102 17.21 12.14 4.59
CA GLY A 102 16.35 11.96 5.76
C GLY A 102 16.82 10.87 6.73
N LYS A 103 15.96 10.52 7.70
CA LYS A 103 16.29 9.56 8.77
C LYS A 103 16.61 8.17 8.20
N PRO A 104 17.56 7.43 8.81
CA PRO A 104 17.88 6.07 8.41
C PRO A 104 16.66 5.14 8.40
N VAL A 105 16.51 4.37 7.32
CA VAL A 105 15.42 3.42 7.13
C VAL A 105 15.85 2.05 7.67
N LYS A 106 14.98 1.40 8.44
CA LYS A 106 15.19 0.03 8.94
C LYS A 106 14.73 -1.01 7.90
N PRO A 107 15.24 -2.25 7.93
CA PRO A 107 14.80 -3.29 7.00
C PRO A 107 13.29 -3.60 7.15
N PRO A 108 12.65 -4.12 6.09
CA PRO A 108 11.23 -4.46 6.12
C PRO A 108 10.91 -5.50 7.21
N LYS A 109 9.75 -5.32 7.85
CA LYS A 109 9.25 -6.19 8.92
C LYS A 109 8.02 -6.98 8.48
N PHE A 110 7.76 -8.10 9.15
CA PHE A 110 6.53 -8.87 8.96
C PHE A 110 5.30 -8.01 9.28
N LYS A 111 4.27 -8.14 8.44
CA LYS A 111 2.97 -7.51 8.66
C LYS A 111 2.19 -8.29 9.72
N SER A 112 1.61 -7.58 10.68
CA SER A 112 0.72 -8.12 11.71
C SER A 112 -0.76 -7.97 11.30
N ARG A 113 -1.61 -8.85 11.82
CA ARG A 113 -3.08 -8.69 11.74
C ARG A 113 -3.61 -7.62 12.69
N LYS A 114 -2.90 -7.35 13.79
CA LYS A 114 -3.34 -6.45 14.86
C LYS A 114 -3.07 -4.97 14.55
N SER A 115 -2.22 -4.68 13.56
CA SER A 115 -1.90 -3.32 13.15
C SER A 115 -2.74 -2.86 11.94
N ARG A 116 -2.52 -1.62 11.50
CA ARG A 116 -3.14 -1.05 10.30
C ARG A 116 -3.00 -1.98 9.09
N GLN A 117 -4.12 -2.34 8.47
CA GLN A 117 -4.16 -3.21 7.30
C GLN A 117 -4.42 -2.39 6.05
N THR A 118 -3.70 -2.69 4.97
CA THR A 118 -3.77 -1.92 3.73
C THR A 118 -3.73 -2.82 2.51
N ALA A 119 -4.50 -2.48 1.48
CA ALA A 119 -4.47 -3.12 0.17
C ALA A 119 -4.57 -2.06 -0.92
N ARG A 120 -3.60 -2.02 -1.84
CA ARG A 120 -3.53 -1.04 -2.92
C ARG A 120 -4.02 -1.61 -4.23
N PHE A 121 -4.91 -0.88 -4.89
CA PHE A 121 -5.36 -1.12 -6.25
C PHE A 121 -4.76 -0.05 -7.17
N THR A 122 -4.26 -0.48 -8.32
CA THR A 122 -3.83 0.40 -9.43
C THR A 122 -4.92 0.44 -10.50
N LYS A 123 -4.67 1.17 -11.60
CA LYS A 123 -5.57 1.22 -12.78
C LYS A 123 -6.04 -0.19 -13.18
N GLY A 124 -7.31 -0.31 -13.56
CA GLY A 124 -7.99 -1.59 -13.84
C GLY A 124 -8.54 -2.31 -12.60
N GLY A 125 -8.06 -1.98 -11.39
CA GLY A 125 -8.53 -2.57 -10.14
C GLY A 125 -9.64 -1.79 -9.43
N PHE A 126 -9.94 -0.57 -9.87
CA PHE A 126 -10.95 0.30 -9.26
C PHE A 126 -11.59 1.27 -10.27
N LYS A 127 -12.77 1.78 -9.92
CA LYS A 127 -13.45 2.87 -10.66
C LYS A 127 -14.07 3.85 -9.66
N VAL A 128 -13.76 5.13 -9.82
CA VAL A 128 -14.35 6.21 -9.02
C VAL A 128 -15.67 6.63 -9.64
N GLY A 129 -16.70 6.81 -8.81
CA GLY A 129 -17.98 7.38 -9.20
C GLY A 129 -18.45 8.38 -8.14
N GLN A 130 -19.57 9.04 -8.41
CA GLN A 130 -20.04 10.18 -7.61
C GLN A 130 -20.31 9.84 -6.13
N HIS A 131 -20.94 8.71 -5.82
CA HIS A 131 -21.27 8.32 -4.43
C HIS A 131 -20.65 6.99 -4.00
N LYS A 132 -20.06 6.25 -4.95
CA LYS A 132 -19.53 4.91 -4.72
C LYS A 132 -18.23 4.72 -5.47
N VAL A 133 -17.31 3.98 -4.86
CA VAL A 133 -16.05 3.56 -5.49
C VAL A 133 -16.08 2.06 -5.66
N TYR A 134 -15.96 1.60 -6.90
CA TYR A 134 -15.85 0.18 -7.20
C TYR A 134 -14.42 -0.29 -6.99
N LEU A 135 -14.26 -1.44 -6.33
CA LEU A 135 -13.00 -2.18 -6.25
C LEU A 135 -13.21 -3.62 -6.74
N ALA A 136 -12.27 -4.12 -7.55
CA ALA A 136 -12.30 -5.48 -8.09
C ALA A 136 -12.42 -6.52 -6.96
N LYS A 137 -13.34 -7.48 -7.13
CA LYS A 137 -13.69 -8.56 -6.17
C LYS A 137 -14.23 -8.08 -4.81
N ILE A 138 -14.40 -6.78 -4.57
CA ILE A 138 -15.04 -6.23 -3.36
C ILE A 138 -16.43 -5.65 -3.67
N GLY A 139 -16.57 -4.99 -4.82
CA GLY A 139 -17.80 -4.32 -5.26
C GLY A 139 -17.79 -2.81 -5.03
N LYS A 140 -18.98 -2.18 -5.11
CA LYS A 140 -19.17 -0.72 -4.97
C LYS A 140 -19.26 -0.32 -3.48
N LEU A 141 -18.24 0.37 -2.98
CA LEU A 141 -18.16 0.88 -1.61
C LEU A 141 -18.77 2.28 -1.52
N LYS A 142 -19.64 2.52 -0.51
CA LYS A 142 -20.13 3.87 -0.20
C LYS A 142 -18.99 4.72 0.37
N ILE A 143 -18.77 5.88 -0.22
CA ILE A 143 -17.73 6.84 0.18
C ILE A 143 -18.37 8.14 0.64
N VAL A 144 -17.73 8.80 1.62
CA VAL A 144 -18.05 10.17 2.02
C VAL A 144 -16.93 11.08 1.55
N TRP A 145 -17.25 11.92 0.58
CA TRP A 145 -16.34 12.94 0.06
C TRP A 145 -16.35 14.14 1.00
N SER A 146 -15.28 14.32 1.77
CA SER A 146 -15.07 15.50 2.62
C SER A 146 -14.45 16.69 1.87
N ARG A 147 -14.05 16.46 0.62
CA ARG A 147 -13.53 17.44 -0.35
C ARG A 147 -13.52 16.79 -1.73
N GLU A 148 -13.58 17.60 -2.77
CA GLU A 148 -13.48 17.10 -4.14
C GLU A 148 -12.12 16.44 -4.41
N LEU A 149 -12.13 15.48 -5.34
CA LEU A 149 -10.91 14.84 -5.77
C LEU A 149 -10.36 15.64 -6.96
N PRO A 150 -9.18 16.26 -6.86
CA PRO A 150 -8.75 17.29 -7.82
C PRO A 150 -8.39 16.74 -9.21
N ALA A 151 -8.14 15.43 -9.32
CA ALA A 151 -7.82 14.78 -10.58
C ALA A 151 -8.15 13.28 -10.52
N THR A 152 -8.14 12.64 -11.69
CA THR A 152 -8.29 11.17 -11.77
C THR A 152 -7.12 10.49 -11.06
N PRO A 153 -7.37 9.61 -10.08
CA PRO A 153 -6.30 9.01 -9.30
C PRO A 153 -5.59 7.88 -10.05
N SER A 154 -4.28 7.77 -9.81
CA SER A 154 -3.43 6.70 -10.35
C SER A 154 -3.57 5.36 -9.59
N SER A 155 -3.93 5.44 -8.31
CA SER A 155 -4.16 4.28 -7.44
C SER A 155 -5.07 4.64 -6.27
N VAL A 156 -5.67 3.62 -5.66
CA VAL A 156 -6.43 3.72 -4.42
C VAL A 156 -5.97 2.66 -3.43
N THR A 157 -5.78 3.06 -2.18
CA THR A 157 -5.45 2.14 -1.08
C THR A 157 -6.63 2.05 -0.13
N VAL A 158 -7.19 0.84 0.04
CA VAL A 158 -8.11 0.54 1.14
C VAL A 158 -7.29 0.39 2.41
N ILE A 159 -7.71 1.09 3.46
CA ILE A 159 -7.06 1.09 4.77
C ILE A 159 -8.10 0.69 5.81
N LYS A 160 -7.75 -0.25 6.69
CA LYS A 160 -8.41 -0.48 7.98
C LYS A 160 -7.45 -0.05 9.09
N ASP A 161 -7.83 0.95 9.87
CA ASP A 161 -7.03 1.40 11.01
C ASP A 161 -7.26 0.51 12.25
N SER A 162 -6.50 0.78 13.32
CA SER A 162 -6.58 0.02 14.57
C SER A 162 -7.92 0.19 15.31
N ALA A 163 -8.67 1.27 15.02
CA ALA A 163 -10.02 1.49 15.54
C ALA A 163 -11.12 0.83 14.68
N ASN A 164 -10.75 -0.13 13.82
CA ASN A 164 -11.65 -0.82 12.89
C ASN A 164 -12.38 0.10 11.91
N ARG A 165 -11.81 1.27 11.63
CA ARG A 165 -12.35 2.25 10.69
C ARG A 165 -11.73 2.01 9.31
N TYR A 166 -12.58 2.04 8.27
CA TYR A 166 -12.19 1.91 6.87
C TYR A 166 -12.05 3.25 6.14
N PHE A 167 -11.05 3.34 5.26
CA PHE A 167 -10.77 4.51 4.44
C PHE A 167 -10.32 4.11 3.04
N LEU A 168 -10.52 5.02 2.07
CA LEU A 168 -9.86 5.00 0.78
C LEU A 168 -8.86 6.14 0.71
N SER A 169 -7.61 5.83 0.37
CA SER A 169 -6.57 6.83 0.09
C SER A 169 -6.22 6.79 -1.39
N PHE A 170 -6.51 7.88 -2.09
CA PHE A 170 -6.23 8.05 -3.51
C PHE A 170 -4.88 8.73 -3.71
N VAL A 171 -4.13 8.31 -4.72
CA VAL A 171 -2.94 9.04 -5.19
C VAL A 171 -3.30 9.78 -6.47
N VAL A 172 -3.25 11.10 -6.42
CA VAL A 172 -3.58 12.00 -7.54
C VAL A 172 -2.36 12.84 -7.91
N GLU A 173 -2.29 13.25 -9.16
CA GLU A 173 -1.33 14.25 -9.61
C GLU A 173 -1.97 15.62 -9.45
N ILE A 174 -1.25 16.52 -8.78
CA ILE A 174 -1.65 17.92 -8.58
C ILE A 174 -0.56 18.82 -9.14
N GLN A 175 -0.96 19.94 -9.71
CA GLN A 175 -0.06 21.04 -9.99
C GLN A 175 0.10 21.84 -8.69
N PRO A 176 1.33 22.02 -8.19
CA PRO A 176 1.54 22.91 -7.05
C PRO A 176 1.20 24.33 -7.49
N GLU A 177 0.43 25.03 -6.67
CA GLU A 177 0.26 26.47 -6.81
C GLU A 177 1.56 27.14 -6.36
N ILE A 178 2.21 27.84 -7.29
CA ILE A 178 3.41 28.63 -7.00
C ILE A 178 2.89 30.03 -6.68
N LEU A 179 2.95 30.40 -5.40
CA LEU A 179 2.61 31.75 -4.96
C LEU A 179 3.77 32.70 -5.31
N PRO A 180 3.48 33.99 -5.56
CA PRO A 180 4.54 34.98 -5.79
C PRO A 180 5.49 35.03 -4.60
N GLU A 181 6.78 35.24 -4.90
CA GLU A 181 7.78 35.48 -3.86
C GLU A 181 7.46 36.77 -3.11
N THR A 182 7.73 36.77 -1.81
CA THR A 182 7.53 37.93 -0.94
C THR A 182 8.83 38.22 -0.20
N ASP A 183 9.14 39.50 0.00
CA ASP A 183 10.32 39.94 0.77
C ASP A 183 10.19 39.62 2.28
N ASN A 184 9.01 39.16 2.71
CA ASN A 184 8.78 38.70 4.08
C ASN A 184 9.49 37.37 4.33
N SER A 185 10.36 37.33 5.34
CA SER A 185 10.98 36.10 5.81
C SER A 185 10.22 35.54 7.01
N VAL A 186 10.01 34.22 7.03
CA VAL A 186 9.43 33.51 8.16
C VAL A 186 10.45 32.50 8.67
N GLY A 187 10.92 32.68 9.91
CA GLY A 187 11.74 31.70 10.60
C GLY A 187 10.88 30.57 11.18
N ILE A 188 11.14 29.33 10.80
CA ILE A 188 10.52 28.16 11.43
C ILE A 188 11.49 27.62 12.48
N ASP A 189 11.25 27.96 13.74
CA ASP A 189 11.94 27.31 14.87
C ASP A 189 11.18 26.04 15.26
N LEU A 190 11.90 24.91 15.30
CA LEU A 190 11.35 23.60 15.68
C LEU A 190 11.45 23.36 17.20
N GLY A 191 12.02 24.28 17.98
CA GLY A 191 11.97 24.28 19.45
C GLY A 191 12.49 23.00 20.09
N ILE A 192 13.49 22.35 19.49
CA ILE A 192 14.10 21.13 20.02
C ILE A 192 15.16 21.51 21.05
N SER A 193 14.80 21.46 22.32
CA SER A 193 15.75 21.48 23.44
C SER A 193 16.60 20.20 23.39
N THR A 194 17.91 20.36 23.30
CA THR A 194 18.90 19.25 23.29
C THR A 194 19.00 18.60 24.66
#